data_AF-A0AB73TAG9-F1
#
_entry.id   AF-A0AB73TAG9-F1
#
_cell.length_a   1.000
_cell.length_b   1.000
_cell.length_c   1.000
_cell.angle_alpha   90.00
_cell.angle_beta   90.00
_cell.angle_gamma   90.00
#
_symmetry.space_group_name_H-M   'P 1'
#
loop_
_entity.id
_entity.type
_entity.pdbx_description
1 polymer ?
#
loop_
_entity_poly.entity_id
_entity_poly.type
_entity_poly.pdbx_seq_one_letter_code
_entity_poly.pdbx_strand_id
1 'polypeptide(L)'
;MSSGKPVVRQIAWLSIVPQLFIMGILVLIFHTFIKPFKSALILAMITYLAVSLILRSCVPHHHRKGILLYKQGNYLKAIEEFKKSYNFFCRHTWIDKYRCITLLSSSRSSYTEMALLNIAFCYAQAKNAKLSKEYYQKVLEFFPESEMAKSALNMISSFECEDDDIENESVL
;
A
#
# COMPACT_ATOMS: atom_id res chain seq x y z
N MET A 1 9.36 8.10 19.87
CA MET A 1 10.35 7.02 19.60
C MET A 1 9.94 6.32 18.31
N SER A 2 10.55 6.71 17.19
CA SER A 2 10.24 6.17 15.86
C SER A 2 11.45 5.37 15.39
N SER A 3 11.48 4.06 15.68
CA SER A 3 12.18 3.12 14.79
C SER A 3 11.31 3.00 13.53
N GLY A 4 11.34 4.06 12.73
CA GLY A 4 10.57 4.17 11.51
C GLY A 4 11.27 3.33 10.46
N LYS A 5 10.84 2.07 10.31
CA LYS A 5 11.22 1.22 9.18
C LYS A 5 11.19 2.08 7.90
N PRO A 6 12.19 1.96 7.01
CA PRO A 6 12.26 2.82 5.84
C PRO A 6 11.00 2.61 4.98
N VAL A 7 10.14 3.63 4.91
CA VAL A 7 8.97 3.64 4.03
C VAL A 7 9.25 4.61 2.90
N VAL A 8 9.60 4.09 1.72
CA VAL A 8 9.76 4.92 0.52
C VAL A 8 8.37 5.23 -0.02
N ARG A 9 7.89 6.46 0.18
CA ARG A 9 6.63 6.94 -0.43
C ARG A 9 6.92 7.55 -1.79
N GLN A 10 6.68 6.79 -2.85
CA GLN A 10 6.73 7.32 -4.21
C GLN A 10 5.39 7.99 -4.56
N ILE A 11 5.45 9.27 -4.93
CA ILE A 11 4.28 10.07 -5.33
C ILE A 11 4.14 10.02 -6.85
N ALA A 12 2.95 9.66 -7.33
CA ALA A 12 2.61 9.79 -8.74
C ALA A 12 2.21 11.25 -9.01
N TRP A 13 3.14 12.08 -9.50
CA TRP A 13 2.90 13.50 -9.80
C TRP A 13 1.75 13.73 -10.78
N LEU A 14 1.54 12.81 -11.73
CA LEU A 14 0.43 12.87 -12.67
C LEU A 14 -0.95 12.81 -11.98
N SER A 15 -1.02 12.23 -10.78
CA SER A 15 -2.24 12.16 -9.97
C SER A 15 -2.67 13.50 -9.37
N ILE A 16 -1.85 14.56 -9.48
CA ILE A 16 -2.25 15.90 -9.02
C ILE A 16 -3.29 16.52 -9.95
N VAL A 17 -3.21 16.25 -11.26
CA VAL A 17 -4.11 16.86 -12.26
C VAL A 17 -5.58 16.49 -12.01
N PRO A 18 -5.95 15.20 -11.83
CA PRO A 18 -7.34 14.85 -11.53
C PRO A 18 -7.81 15.39 -10.18
N GLN A 19 -6.92 15.52 -9.19
CA GLN A 19 -7.26 16.04 -7.87
C GLN A 19 -7.59 17.54 -7.91
N LEU A 20 -6.78 18.34 -8.63
CA LEU A 20 -7.07 19.75 -8.85
C LEU A 20 -8.36 19.95 -9.64
N PHE A 21 -8.63 19.08 -10.61
CA PHE A 21 -9.88 19.09 -11.37
C PHE A 21 -11.11 18.84 -10.47
N ILE A 22 -11.08 17.81 -9.63
CA ILE A 22 -12.15 17.51 -8.67
C ILE A 22 -12.35 18.67 -7.69
N MET A 23 -11.26 19.26 -7.19
CA MET A 23 -11.33 20.42 -6.30
C MET A 23 -11.97 21.63 -7.00
N GLY A 24 -11.59 21.91 -8.25
CA GLY A 24 -12.17 22.99 -9.05
C GLY A 24 -13.68 22.82 -9.25
N ILE A 25 -14.14 21.59 -9.54
CA ILE A 25 -15.56 21.27 -9.65
C ILE A 25 -16.29 21.55 -8.32
N LEU A 26 -15.75 21.11 -7.19
CA LEU A 26 -16.35 21.37 -5.87
C LEU A 26 -16.48 22.88 -5.59
N VAL A 27 -15.45 23.66 -5.91
CA VAL A 27 -15.49 25.13 -5.74
C VAL A 27 -16.57 25.75 -6.63
N LEU A 28 -16.66 25.35 -7.90
CA LEU A 28 -17.69 25.83 -8.82
C LEU A 28 -19.10 25.52 -8.31
N ILE A 29 -19.33 24.28 -7.86
CA ILE A 29 -20.62 23.86 -7.28
C ILE A 29 -20.95 24.69 -6.04
N PHE A 30 -20.02 24.87 -5.10
CA PHE A 30 -20.34 25.67 -3.90
C PHE A 30 -20.52 27.16 -4.20
N HIS A 31 -19.82 27.69 -5.21
CA HIS A 31 -19.96 29.08 -5.60
C HIS A 31 -21.35 29.41 -6.17
N THR A 32 -22.06 28.45 -6.78
CA THR A 32 -23.46 28.68 -7.23
C THR A 32 -24.41 28.94 -6.06
N PHE A 33 -24.08 28.49 -4.85
CA PHE A 33 -24.91 28.66 -3.65
C PHE A 33 -24.38 29.71 -2.67
N ILE A 34 -23.06 29.97 -2.67
CA ILE A 34 -22.38 30.82 -1.69
C ILE A 34 -21.64 31.95 -2.42
N LYS A 35 -22.11 33.19 -2.24
CA LYS A 35 -21.60 34.38 -2.94
C LYS A 35 -20.15 34.77 -2.59
N PRO A 36 -19.70 34.78 -1.31
CA PRO A 36 -18.29 35.02 -1.07
C PRO A 36 -17.47 33.80 -1.54
N PHE A 37 -16.67 34.00 -2.58
CA PHE A 37 -15.77 32.98 -3.14
C PHE A 37 -14.89 32.33 -2.07
N LYS A 38 -14.40 33.12 -1.10
CA LYS A 38 -13.60 32.61 0.03
C LYS A 38 -14.33 31.53 0.82
N SER A 39 -15.62 31.72 1.11
CA SER A 39 -16.42 30.74 1.86
C SER A 39 -16.69 29.49 1.04
N ALA A 40 -16.98 29.63 -0.26
CA ALA A 40 -17.12 28.50 -1.17
C ALA A 40 -15.83 27.67 -1.26
N LEU A 41 -14.68 28.33 -1.32
CA LEU A 41 -13.36 27.70 -1.34
C LEU A 41 -13.09 26.92 -0.05
N ILE A 42 -13.32 27.53 1.12
CA ILE A 42 -13.15 26.85 2.42
C ILE A 42 -14.06 25.61 2.52
N LEU A 43 -15.33 25.74 2.12
CA LEU A 43 -16.27 24.63 2.15
C LEU A 43 -15.83 23.50 1.21
N ALA A 44 -15.38 23.83 -0.01
CA ALA A 44 -14.83 22.86 -0.96
C ALA A 44 -13.64 22.08 -0.39
N MET A 45 -12.70 22.77 0.26
CA MET A 45 -11.53 22.13 0.89
C MET A 45 -11.94 21.19 2.02
N ILE A 46 -12.86 21.61 2.89
CA ILE A 46 -13.36 20.78 3.99
C ILE A 46 -14.07 19.55 3.45
N THR A 47 -14.96 19.71 2.47
CA THR A 47 -15.68 18.61 1.84
C THR A 47 -14.72 17.64 1.16
N TYR A 48 -13.76 18.13 0.39
CA TYR A 48 -12.75 17.29 -0.25
C TYR A 48 -11.93 16.50 0.77
N LEU A 49 -11.48 17.15 1.85
CA LEU A 49 -10.74 16.49 2.92
C LEU A 49 -11.59 15.41 3.60
N ALA A 50 -12.84 15.73 3.96
CA ALA A 50 -13.75 14.78 4.59
C ALA A 50 -14.01 13.56 3.71
N VAL A 51 -14.31 13.77 2.41
CA VAL A 51 -14.53 12.70 1.44
C VAL A 51 -13.27 11.85 1.28
N SER A 52 -12.10 12.47 1.13
CA SER A 52 -10.81 11.76 1.04
C SER A 52 -10.54 10.91 2.29
N LEU A 53 -10.81 11.43 3.49
CA LEU A 53 -10.61 10.70 4.73
C LEU A 53 -11.58 9.52 4.85
N ILE A 54 -12.85 9.70 4.48
CA ILE A 54 -13.85 8.62 4.49
C ILE A 54 -13.46 7.52 3.51
N LEU A 55 -13.18 7.86 2.24
CA LEU A 55 -12.83 6.88 1.21
C LEU A 55 -11.57 6.09 1.58
N ARG A 56 -10.52 6.78 2.06
CA ARG A 56 -9.26 6.14 2.49
C ARG A 56 -9.37 5.37 3.81
N SER A 57 -10.51 5.46 4.52
CA SER A 57 -10.76 4.71 5.75
C SER A 57 -11.69 3.52 5.54
N CYS A 58 -12.74 3.70 4.73
CA CYS A 58 -13.74 2.70 4.50
C CYS A 58 -13.32 1.68 3.44
N VAL A 59 -12.79 2.14 2.29
CA VAL A 59 -12.52 1.23 1.16
C VAL A 59 -11.35 0.27 1.47
N PRO A 60 -10.15 0.74 1.88
CA PRO A 60 -9.06 -0.16 2.24
C PRO A 60 -9.15 -0.65 3.70
N HIS A 61 -10.36 -0.87 4.25
CA HIS A 61 -10.54 -1.20 5.67
C HIS A 61 -9.72 -2.43 6.11
N HIS A 62 -9.78 -3.52 5.35
CA HIS A 62 -9.00 -4.73 5.62
C HIS A 62 -7.48 -4.47 5.58
N HIS A 63 -7.03 -3.67 4.62
CA HIS A 63 -5.61 -3.30 4.53
C HIS A 63 -5.14 -2.54 5.79
N ARG A 64 -5.95 -1.58 6.24
CA ARG A 64 -5.67 -0.81 7.46
C ARG A 64 -5.67 -1.67 8.71
N LYS A 65 -6.63 -2.61 8.81
CA LYS A 65 -6.68 -3.59 9.90
C LYS A 65 -5.46 -4.51 9.89
N GLY A 66 -5.02 -4.96 8.71
CA GLY A 66 -3.78 -5.71 8.52
C GLY A 66 -2.57 -4.93 9.06
N ILE A 67 -2.43 -3.65 8.70
CA ILE A 67 -1.36 -2.78 9.22
C ILE A 67 -1.41 -2.65 10.74
N LEU A 68 -2.61 -2.53 11.34
CA LEU A 68 -2.76 -2.46 12.79
C LEU A 68 -2.27 -3.74 13.47
N LEU A 69 -2.72 -4.90 13.00
CA LEU A 69 -2.31 -6.21 13.52
C LEU A 69 -0.81 -6.45 13.35
N TYR A 70 -0.27 -6.07 12.19
CA TYR A 70 1.16 -6.09 11.90
C TYR A 70 1.96 -5.27 12.91
N LYS A 71 1.53 -4.03 13.21
CA LYS A 71 2.18 -3.19 14.22
C LYS A 71 2.12 -3.76 15.64
N GLN A 72 1.11 -4.58 15.92
CA GLN A 72 0.96 -5.31 17.18
C GLN A 72 1.77 -6.62 17.21
N GLY A 73 2.49 -6.96 16.15
CA GLY A 73 3.24 -8.22 16.04
C GLY A 73 2.36 -9.45 15.77
N ASN A 74 1.06 -9.27 15.53
CA ASN A 74 0.16 -10.38 15.23
C ASN A 74 0.19 -10.71 13.72
N TYR A 75 1.31 -11.29 13.29
CA TYR A 75 1.60 -11.50 11.87
C TYR A 75 0.62 -12.47 11.20
N LEU A 76 0.19 -13.54 11.87
CA LEU A 76 -0.75 -14.52 11.30
C LEU A 76 -2.11 -13.88 11.01
N LYS A 77 -2.68 -13.13 11.95
CA LYS A 77 -3.95 -12.41 11.70
C LYS A 77 -3.77 -11.27 10.70
N ALA A 78 -2.60 -10.62 10.68
CA ALA A 78 -2.29 -9.60 9.67
C ALA A 78 -2.31 -10.19 8.26
N ILE A 79 -1.74 -11.39 8.06
CA ILE A 79 -1.76 -12.11 6.77
C ILE A 79 -3.20 -12.34 6.31
N GLU A 80 -4.11 -12.78 7.19
CA GLU A 80 -5.52 -12.98 6.85
C GLU A 80 -6.18 -11.68 6.36
N GLU A 81 -5.95 -10.57 7.05
CA GLU A 81 -6.51 -9.27 6.66
C GLU A 81 -5.88 -8.72 5.36
N PHE A 82 -4.58 -8.95 5.13
CA PHE A 82 -3.96 -8.61 3.86
C PHE A 82 -4.45 -9.49 2.70
N LYS A 83 -4.75 -10.77 2.93
CA LYS A 83 -5.40 -11.63 1.92
C LYS A 83 -6.80 -11.13 1.57
N LYS A 84 -7.59 -10.71 2.57
CA LYS A 84 -8.89 -10.05 2.32
C LYS A 84 -8.74 -8.77 1.50
N SER A 85 -7.74 -7.94 1.85
CA SER A 85 -7.39 -6.74 1.08
C SER A 85 -7.04 -7.07 -0.37
N TYR A 86 -6.14 -8.05 -0.59
CA TYR A 86 -5.74 -8.50 -1.92
C TYR A 86 -6.95 -8.97 -2.73
N ASN A 87 -7.77 -9.86 -2.17
CA ASN A 87 -8.96 -10.38 -2.84
C ASN A 87 -9.96 -9.28 -3.22
N PHE A 88 -10.15 -8.27 -2.36
CA PHE A 88 -11.01 -7.13 -2.66
C PHE A 88 -10.51 -6.32 -3.85
N PHE A 89 -9.23 -5.93 -3.86
CA PHE A 89 -8.67 -5.12 -4.95
C PHE A 89 -8.44 -5.92 -6.24
N CYS A 90 -8.24 -7.24 -6.17
CA CYS A 90 -8.27 -8.11 -7.34
C CYS A 90 -9.68 -8.25 -7.94
N ARG A 91 -10.73 -8.30 -7.11
CA ARG A 91 -12.11 -8.31 -7.60
C ARG A 91 -12.54 -6.96 -8.16
N HIS A 92 -12.00 -5.88 -7.61
CA HIS A 92 -12.32 -4.50 -7.99
C HIS A 92 -11.09 -3.75 -8.51
N THR A 93 -10.44 -4.32 -9.53
CA THR A 93 -9.18 -3.79 -10.09
C THR A 93 -9.28 -2.33 -10.52
N TRP A 94 -10.45 -1.89 -10.99
CA TRP A 94 -10.70 -0.50 -11.38
C TRP A 94 -10.56 0.48 -10.20
N ILE A 95 -10.88 0.07 -8.96
CA ILE A 95 -10.70 0.90 -7.78
C ILE A 95 -9.22 1.16 -7.53
N ASP A 96 -8.39 0.12 -7.62
CA ASP A 96 -6.95 0.23 -7.39
C ASP A 96 -6.23 0.95 -8.55
N LYS A 97 -6.70 0.72 -9.79
CA LYS A 97 -6.19 1.37 -11.01
C LYS A 97 -6.51 2.87 -11.04
N TYR A 98 -7.73 3.27 -10.71
CA TYR A 98 -8.17 4.67 -10.73
C TYR A 98 -8.17 5.31 -9.34
N ARG A 99 -7.27 4.86 -8.46
CA ARG A 99 -7.18 5.28 -7.05
C ARG A 99 -7.07 6.79 -6.82
N CYS A 100 -6.45 7.47 -7.77
CA CYS A 100 -6.36 8.93 -7.79
C CYS A 100 -7.75 9.59 -7.78
N ILE A 101 -8.74 8.96 -8.40
CA ILE A 101 -10.12 9.43 -8.49
C ILE A 101 -10.99 8.75 -7.42
N THR A 102 -10.88 7.42 -7.30
CA THR A 102 -11.78 6.62 -6.45
C THR A 102 -11.50 6.74 -4.95
N LEU A 103 -10.23 6.92 -4.56
CA LEU A 103 -9.81 7.09 -3.16
C LEU A 103 -9.10 8.43 -2.92
N LEU A 104 -9.09 9.30 -3.93
CA LEU A 104 -8.39 10.57 -3.91
C LEU A 104 -6.92 10.43 -3.52
N SER A 105 -6.26 9.30 -3.81
CA SER A 105 -4.91 8.94 -3.33
C SER A 105 -3.85 8.98 -4.44
N SER A 106 -2.68 9.53 -4.14
CA SER A 106 -1.55 9.71 -5.09
C SER A 106 -0.41 8.70 -4.94
N SER A 107 -0.62 7.63 -4.15
CA SER A 107 0.41 6.59 -3.96
C SER A 107 0.68 5.83 -5.27
N ARG A 108 1.96 5.64 -5.58
CA ARG A 108 2.39 4.92 -6.79
C ARG A 108 2.14 3.41 -6.72
N SER A 109 2.43 2.77 -5.58
CA SER A 109 2.22 1.32 -5.43
C SER A 109 0.74 0.98 -5.31
N SER A 110 0.33 -0.15 -5.90
CA SER A 110 -1.05 -0.64 -5.84
C SER A 110 -1.40 -1.22 -4.46
N TYR A 111 -2.67 -1.18 -4.04
CA TYR A 111 -3.06 -1.89 -2.82
C TYR A 111 -2.87 -3.41 -2.97
N THR A 112 -3.02 -3.94 -4.18
CA THR A 112 -2.69 -5.32 -4.51
C THR A 112 -1.20 -5.63 -4.28
N GLU A 113 -0.30 -4.79 -4.80
CA GLU A 113 1.15 -4.89 -4.59
C GLU A 113 1.49 -4.78 -3.10
N MET A 114 0.98 -3.75 -2.43
CA MET A 114 1.20 -3.53 -0.99
C MET A 114 0.70 -4.71 -0.15
N ALA A 115 -0.45 -5.30 -0.50
CA ALA A 115 -0.99 -6.44 0.22
C ALA A 115 -0.09 -7.67 0.08
N LEU A 116 0.39 -7.98 -1.14
CA LEU A 116 1.31 -9.10 -1.35
C LEU A 116 2.65 -8.89 -0.64
N LEU A 117 3.25 -7.70 -0.75
CA LEU A 117 4.48 -7.34 -0.04
C LEU A 117 4.32 -7.50 1.47
N ASN A 118 3.19 -7.01 2.02
CA ASN A 118 2.95 -7.13 3.45
C ASN A 118 2.68 -8.58 3.88
N ILE A 119 2.08 -9.42 3.04
CA ILE A 119 1.95 -10.85 3.31
C ILE A 119 3.32 -11.52 3.36
N ALA A 120 4.18 -11.27 2.36
CA ALA A 120 5.55 -11.78 2.32
C ALA A 120 6.33 -11.37 3.57
N PHE A 121 6.29 -10.07 3.91
CA PHE A 121 6.91 -9.53 5.11
C PHE A 121 6.40 -10.20 6.39
N CYS A 122 5.08 -10.40 6.52
CA CYS A 122 4.53 -11.06 7.71
C CYS A 122 4.97 -12.53 7.81
N TYR A 123 5.14 -13.24 6.69
CA TYR A 123 5.70 -14.60 6.71
C TYR A 123 7.16 -14.61 7.16
N ALA A 124 7.97 -13.64 6.70
CA ALA A 124 9.34 -13.49 7.19
C ALA A 124 9.39 -13.30 8.71
N GLN A 125 8.56 -12.40 9.24
CA GLN A 125 8.47 -12.14 10.67
C GLN A 125 7.92 -13.33 11.48
N ALA A 126 7.12 -14.18 10.84
CA ALA A 126 6.62 -15.43 11.42
C ALA A 126 7.61 -16.60 11.27
N LYS A 127 8.87 -16.34 10.89
CA LYS A 127 9.93 -17.34 10.66
C LYS A 127 9.58 -18.37 9.60
N ASN A 128 8.74 -18.02 8.63
CA ASN A 128 8.42 -18.87 7.49
C ASN A 128 9.11 -18.32 6.23
N ALA A 129 10.41 -18.58 6.12
CA ALA A 129 11.26 -18.10 5.02
C ALA A 129 10.75 -18.58 3.66
N LYS A 130 10.31 -19.84 3.57
CA LYS A 130 9.78 -20.43 2.33
C LYS A 130 8.58 -19.64 1.79
N LEU A 131 7.53 -19.47 2.59
CA LEU A 131 6.35 -18.71 2.15
C LEU A 131 6.67 -17.23 1.94
N SER A 132 7.59 -16.66 2.72
CA SER A 132 8.05 -15.29 2.49
C SER A 132 8.64 -15.13 1.08
N LYS A 133 9.58 -16.02 0.70
CA LYS A 133 10.21 -16.03 -0.62
C LYS A 133 9.20 -16.24 -1.74
N GLU A 134 8.31 -17.22 -1.60
CA GLU A 134 7.24 -17.50 -2.57
C GLU A 134 6.36 -16.26 -2.82
N TYR A 135 5.96 -15.54 -1.76
CA TYR A 135 5.13 -14.35 -1.93
C TYR A 135 5.91 -13.16 -2.51
N TYR A 136 7.20 -12.98 -2.19
CA TYR A 136 8.00 -11.94 -2.85
C TYR A 136 8.23 -12.24 -4.34
N GLN A 137 8.45 -13.51 -4.71
CA GLN A 137 8.49 -13.93 -6.12
C GLN A 137 7.16 -13.63 -6.81
N LYS A 138 6.04 -13.97 -6.17
CA LYS A 138 4.70 -13.63 -6.64
C LYS A 138 4.50 -12.12 -6.82
N VAL A 139 5.08 -11.27 -5.96
CA VAL A 139 5.06 -9.82 -6.19
C VAL A 139 5.73 -9.48 -7.51
N LEU A 140 6.91 -10.03 -7.80
CA LEU A 140 7.64 -9.74 -9.05
C LEU A 140 6.95 -10.29 -10.30
N GLU A 141 6.19 -11.38 -10.20
CA GLU A 141 5.36 -11.87 -11.31
C GLU A 141 4.31 -10.83 -11.76
N PHE A 142 3.65 -10.17 -10.81
CA PHE A 142 2.62 -9.16 -11.11
C PHE A 142 3.17 -7.73 -11.20
N PHE A 143 4.29 -7.45 -10.52
CA PHE A 143 4.90 -6.14 -10.38
C PHE A 143 6.43 -6.25 -10.55
N PRO A 144 6.93 -6.45 -11.79
CA PRO A 144 8.37 -6.66 -12.04
C PRO A 144 9.26 -5.53 -11.55
N GLU A 145 8.72 -4.30 -11.47
CA GLU A 145 9.43 -3.11 -11.00
C GLU A 145 9.35 -2.89 -9.48
N SER A 146 8.89 -3.89 -8.71
CA SER A 146 8.76 -3.76 -7.27
C SER A 146 10.13 -3.83 -6.58
N GLU A 147 10.75 -2.67 -6.36
CA GLU A 147 12.05 -2.56 -5.69
C GLU A 147 12.06 -3.21 -4.30
N MET A 148 10.94 -3.12 -3.56
CA MET A 148 10.84 -3.77 -2.25
C MET A 148 10.95 -5.30 -2.35
N ALA A 149 10.33 -5.92 -3.35
CA ALA A 149 10.42 -7.37 -3.54
C ALA A 149 11.81 -7.79 -4.03
N LYS A 150 12.41 -7.03 -4.97
CA LYS A 150 13.79 -7.25 -5.43
C LYS A 150 14.77 -7.21 -4.26
N SER A 151 14.73 -6.14 -3.46
CA SER A 151 15.61 -5.99 -2.29
C SER A 151 15.40 -7.10 -1.26
N ALA A 152 14.16 -7.50 -0.99
CA ALA A 152 13.87 -8.57 -0.02
C ALA A 152 14.38 -9.94 -0.48
N LEU A 153 14.24 -10.26 -1.77
CA LEU A 153 14.75 -11.52 -2.31
C LEU A 153 16.27 -11.57 -2.30
N ASN A 154 16.94 -10.47 -2.67
CA ASN A 154 18.41 -10.39 -2.59
C ASN A 154 18.92 -10.61 -1.16
N MET A 155 18.20 -10.09 -0.17
CA MET A 155 18.52 -10.30 1.25
C MET A 155 18.27 -11.76 1.68
N ILE A 156 17.21 -12.41 1.20
CA ILE A 156 16.98 -13.83 1.50
C ILE A 156 18.07 -14.70 0.89
N SER A 157 18.44 -14.45 -0.37
CA SER A 157 19.48 -15.24 -1.06
C SER A 157 20.87 -15.09 -0.44
N SER A 158 21.20 -13.95 0.18
CA SER A 158 22.50 -13.79 0.84
C SER A 158 22.65 -14.72 2.04
N PHE A 159 21.56 -14.98 2.78
CA PHE A 159 21.59 -15.93 3.90
C PHE A 159 21.58 -17.38 3.43
N GLU A 160 20.88 -17.69 2.33
CA GLU A 160 20.89 -19.04 1.76
C GLU A 160 22.29 -19.44 1.26
N CYS A 161 23.03 -18.54 0.61
CA CYS A 161 24.40 -18.80 0.21
C CYS A 161 25.35 -18.99 1.40
N GLU A 162 25.18 -18.22 2.48
CA GLU A 162 25.99 -18.38 3.70
C GLU A 162 25.74 -19.73 4.39
N ASP A 163 24.48 -20.19 4.45
CA ASP A 163 24.13 -21.49 5.03
C ASP A 163 24.72 -22.65 4.20
N ASP A 164 24.67 -22.58 2.87
CA ASP A 164 25.24 -23.59 1.96
C ASP A 164 26.78 -23.66 2.06
N ASP A 165 27.47 -22.54 2.21
CA ASP A 165 28.94 -22.50 2.34
C ASP A 165 29.41 -23.10 3.68
N ILE A 166 28.70 -22.81 4.78
CA ILE A 166 28.99 -23.38 6.11
C ILE A 166 28.75 -24.90 6.13
N GLU A 167 27.66 -25.36 5.51
CA GLU A 167 27.35 -26.79 5.47
C GLU A 167 28.43 -27.55 4.68
N ASN A 168 28.91 -26.98 3.57
CA ASN A 168 30.01 -27.54 2.76
C ASN A 168 31.38 -27.53 3.48
N GLU A 169 31.71 -26.52 4.29
CA GLU A 169 32.93 -26.49 5.11
C GLU A 169 32.88 -27.49 6.29
N SER A 170 31.70 -27.77 6.84
CA SER A 170 31.54 -28.69 7.99
C SER A 170 31.65 -30.18 7.62
N VAL A 171 31.64 -30.49 6.33
CA VAL A 171 31.72 -31.86 5.77
C VAL A 171 33.16 -32.20 5.31
N LEU A 172 34.09 -31.22 5.35
CA LEU A 172 35.52 -31.39 5.06
C LEU A 172 36.36 -31.58 6.34
#